data_AF-A0A2P9GY93-F1
#
_entry.id   AF-A0A2P9GY93-F1
#
_cell.length_a   1.000
_cell.length_b   1.000
_cell.length_c   1.000
_cell.angle_alpha   90.00
_cell.angle_beta   90.00
_cell.angle_gamma   90.00
#
_symmetry.space_group_name_H-M   'P 1'
#
loop_
_entity.id
_entity.type
_entity.pdbx_description
1 polymer ?
#
loop_
_entity_poly.entity_id
_entity_poly.type
_entity_poly.pdbx_seq_one_letter_code
_entity_poly.pdbx_strand_id
1 'polypeptide(L)'
;MSVAAFACIFGGVFVGIFLRSRLPGHHLDSDTKDVVRLGGGFISTIAALVLGLLIASANSTFEAQSGQVKQMIANTILLDNVLALYGPEASSVRGSLRSNIPAMADRIWRENSSESGKETAFEAGAAGLALGQEILALSPQNETQRALKAMALGATDDIAKARFLLFAKAGSLPMPFLVVLISWLAILFASFSLFSNSNATAIAALCVFAVSASASIFLILELSTPFSGLMQIPSEPLRNALAPLHP
;
A
#
# COMPACT_ATOMS: atom_id res chain seq x y z
N MET A 1 -4.52 -2.12 -13.95
CA MET A 1 -5.89 -2.10 -13.39
C MET A 1 -6.54 -0.72 -13.46
N SER A 2 -5.90 0.35 -12.98
CA SER A 2 -6.43 1.73 -13.06
C SER A 2 -6.83 2.19 -14.47
N VAL A 3 -6.02 1.89 -15.49
CA VAL A 3 -6.36 2.18 -16.91
C VAL A 3 -7.57 1.37 -17.39
N ALA A 4 -7.71 0.12 -16.94
CA ALA A 4 -8.87 -0.72 -17.26
C ALA A 4 -10.13 -0.22 -16.55
N ALA A 5 -10.02 0.24 -15.30
CA ALA A 5 -11.10 0.90 -14.57
C ALA A 5 -11.57 2.15 -15.29
N PHE A 6 -10.63 3.02 -15.71
CA PHE A 6 -10.92 4.19 -16.51
C PHE A 6 -11.60 3.82 -17.83
N ALA A 7 -11.07 2.86 -18.58
CA ALA A 7 -11.64 2.41 -19.84
C ALA A 7 -13.05 1.81 -19.67
N CYS A 8 -13.31 1.07 -18.60
CA CYS A 8 -14.64 0.52 -18.30
C CYS A 8 -15.64 1.61 -17.91
N ILE A 9 -15.26 2.53 -17.03
CA ILE A 9 -16.14 3.64 -16.58
C ILE A 9 -16.43 4.58 -17.75
N PHE A 10 -15.39 4.96 -18.49
CA PHE A 10 -15.50 5.83 -19.67
C PHE A 10 -16.27 5.12 -20.81
N GLY A 11 -15.99 3.83 -21.03
CA GLY A 11 -16.73 2.99 -21.98
C GLY A 11 -18.21 2.89 -21.63
N GLY A 12 -18.57 2.83 -20.36
CA GLY A 12 -19.96 2.88 -19.90
C GLY A 12 -20.70 4.13 -20.38
N VAL A 13 -20.05 5.30 -20.37
CA VAL A 13 -20.63 6.56 -20.89
C VAL A 13 -20.96 6.43 -22.39
N PHE A 14 -20.05 5.86 -23.19
CA PHE A 14 -20.24 5.66 -24.63
C PHE A 14 -21.27 4.57 -24.95
N VAL A 15 -21.28 3.47 -24.21
CA VAL A 15 -22.29 2.41 -24.33
C VAL A 15 -23.67 2.98 -24.03
N GLY A 16 -23.82 3.84 -23.02
CA GLY A 16 -25.07 4.53 -22.71
C GLY A 16 -25.56 5.42 -23.86
N ILE A 17 -24.66 6.19 -24.50
CA ILE A 17 -24.98 7.03 -25.67
C ILE A 17 -25.40 6.15 -26.86
N PHE A 18 -24.68 5.06 -27.10
CA PHE A 18 -24.97 4.14 -28.20
C PHE A 18 -26.30 3.41 -28.01
N LEU A 19 -26.57 2.88 -26.81
CA LEU A 19 -27.86 2.25 -26.48
C LEU A 19 -29.00 3.24 -26.68
N ARG A 20 -28.83 4.51 -26.28
CA ARG A 20 -29.84 5.55 -26.49
C ARG A 20 -30.20 5.73 -27.96
N SER A 21 -29.20 5.71 -28.84
CA SER A 21 -29.40 5.87 -30.29
C SER A 21 -30.12 4.68 -30.95
N ARG A 22 -30.13 3.52 -30.29
CA ARG A 22 -30.73 2.26 -30.77
C ARG A 22 -32.08 1.91 -30.12
N LEU A 23 -32.49 2.59 -29.04
CA LEU A 23 -33.74 2.28 -28.34
C LEU A 23 -34.95 3.07 -28.91
N PRO A 24 -36.05 2.40 -29.29
CA PRO A 24 -37.31 3.05 -29.67
C PRO A 24 -37.93 3.85 -28.52
N GLY A 25 -38.60 4.95 -28.83
CA GLY A 25 -39.14 5.92 -27.85
C GLY A 25 -40.11 5.38 -26.79
N HIS A 26 -40.67 4.17 -26.97
CA HIS A 26 -41.62 3.57 -26.03
C HIS A 26 -40.98 3.00 -24.75
N HIS A 27 -39.67 2.74 -24.74
CA HIS A 27 -38.92 2.30 -23.55
C HIS A 27 -38.30 3.46 -22.76
N LEU A 28 -38.51 4.70 -23.20
CA LEU A 28 -38.03 5.94 -22.57
C LEU A 28 -39.15 6.66 -21.80
N ASP A 29 -40.23 5.93 -21.47
CA ASP A 29 -41.36 6.47 -20.74
C ASP A 29 -40.97 6.90 -19.32
N SER A 30 -41.66 7.90 -18.76
CA SER A 30 -41.28 8.53 -17.48
C SER A 30 -41.17 7.54 -16.34
N ASP A 31 -42.08 6.57 -16.28
CA ASP A 31 -42.14 5.56 -15.21
C ASP A 31 -40.93 4.63 -15.23
N THR A 32 -40.45 4.24 -16.41
CA THR A 32 -39.25 3.39 -16.54
C THR A 32 -37.99 4.16 -16.15
N LYS A 33 -37.93 5.45 -16.51
CA LYS A 33 -36.82 6.33 -16.14
C LYS A 33 -36.74 6.56 -14.63
N ASP A 34 -37.88 6.66 -13.96
CA ASP A 34 -37.92 6.86 -12.52
C ASP A 34 -37.51 5.61 -11.74
N VAL A 35 -37.90 4.40 -12.20
CA VAL A 35 -37.42 3.14 -11.62
C VAL A 35 -35.90 3.01 -11.73
N VAL A 36 -35.32 3.31 -12.91
CA VAL A 36 -33.87 3.22 -13.08
C VAL A 36 -33.13 4.32 -12.30
N ARG A 37 -33.70 5.51 -12.17
CA ARG A 37 -33.15 6.57 -11.31
C ARG A 37 -33.18 6.18 -9.84
N LEU A 38 -34.27 5.58 -9.37
CA LEU A 38 -34.40 5.11 -7.99
C LEU A 38 -33.39 4.00 -7.69
N GLY A 39 -33.30 2.99 -8.57
CA GLY A 39 -32.32 1.91 -8.46
C GLY A 39 -30.87 2.41 -8.57
N GLY A 40 -30.60 3.35 -9.49
CA GLY A 40 -29.30 4.00 -9.62
C GLY A 40 -28.91 4.81 -8.39
N GLY A 41 -29.86 5.49 -7.74
CA GLY A 41 -29.63 6.15 -6.46
C GLY A 41 -29.18 5.17 -5.38
N PHE A 42 -29.84 4.01 -5.28
CA PHE A 42 -29.47 2.96 -4.33
C PHE A 42 -28.08 2.36 -4.62
N ILE A 43 -27.77 2.06 -5.88
CA ILE A 43 -26.44 1.55 -6.26
C ILE A 43 -25.38 2.62 -5.98
N SER A 44 -25.69 3.90 -6.19
CA SER A 44 -24.77 5.02 -5.94
C SER A 44 -24.41 5.15 -4.46
N THR A 45 -25.37 4.98 -3.54
CA THR A 45 -25.08 5.07 -2.10
C THR A 45 -24.21 3.91 -1.63
N ILE A 46 -24.50 2.70 -2.09
CA ILE A 46 -23.67 1.51 -1.78
C ILE A 46 -22.27 1.67 -2.39
N ALA A 47 -22.17 2.11 -3.65
CA ALA A 47 -20.89 2.33 -4.30
C ALA A 47 -20.05 3.38 -3.56
N ALA A 48 -20.66 4.47 -3.10
CA ALA A 48 -19.97 5.49 -2.31
C ALA A 48 -19.45 4.94 -0.97
N LEU A 49 -20.24 4.13 -0.27
CA LEU A 49 -19.81 3.47 0.97
C LEU A 49 -18.66 2.49 0.74
N VAL A 50 -18.76 1.64 -0.29
CA VAL A 50 -17.71 0.67 -0.63
C VAL A 50 -16.43 1.39 -1.05
N LEU A 51 -16.52 2.44 -1.87
CA LEU A 51 -15.37 3.26 -2.26
C LEU A 51 -14.70 3.87 -1.02
N GLY A 52 -15.47 4.47 -0.11
CA GLY A 52 -14.95 5.04 1.14
C GLY A 52 -14.26 4.00 2.03
N LEU A 53 -14.85 2.80 2.16
CA LEU A 53 -14.27 1.72 2.94
C LEU A 53 -12.97 1.18 2.32
N LEU A 54 -12.91 1.08 0.99
CA LEU A 54 -11.68 0.67 0.30
C LEU A 54 -10.57 1.70 0.44
N ILE A 55 -10.88 3.00 0.37
CA ILE A 55 -9.91 4.08 0.64
C ILE A 55 -9.40 3.96 2.08
N ALA A 56 -10.31 3.83 3.06
CA ALA A 56 -9.94 3.70 4.46
C ALA A 56 -9.09 2.45 4.74
N SER A 57 -9.43 1.33 4.12
CA SER A 57 -8.68 0.08 4.22
C SER A 57 -7.28 0.17 3.60
N ALA A 58 -7.17 0.78 2.41
CA ALA A 58 -5.89 1.01 1.75
C ALA A 58 -5.01 1.97 2.59
N ASN A 59 -5.60 3.06 3.12
CA ASN A 59 -4.89 3.98 3.99
C ASN A 59 -4.44 3.34 5.31
N SER A 60 -5.28 2.51 5.92
CA SER A 60 -4.92 1.76 7.13
C SER A 60 -3.76 0.80 6.88
N THR A 61 -3.73 0.16 5.70
CA THR A 61 -2.63 -0.71 5.28
C THR A 61 -1.34 0.08 5.09
N PHE A 62 -1.41 1.21 4.39
CA PHE A 62 -0.30 2.15 4.22
C PHE A 62 0.30 2.58 5.56
N GLU A 63 -0.55 3.07 6.49
CA GLU A 63 -0.11 3.51 7.82
C GLU A 63 0.48 2.36 8.65
N ALA A 64 -0.09 1.15 8.57
CA ALA A 64 0.44 0.00 9.28
C ALA A 64 1.85 -0.39 8.79
N GLN A 65 2.07 -0.39 7.47
CA GLN A 65 3.39 -0.71 6.91
C GLN A 65 4.40 0.42 7.13
N SER A 66 3.98 1.68 7.00
CA SER A 66 4.78 2.86 7.39
C SER A 66 5.20 2.81 8.86
N GLY A 67 4.29 2.43 9.75
CA GLY A 67 4.58 2.21 11.17
C GLY A 67 5.62 1.12 11.39
N GLN A 68 5.55 0.00 10.67
CA GLN A 68 6.55 -1.08 10.75
C GLN A 68 7.93 -0.62 10.29
N VAL A 69 8.00 0.17 9.21
CA VAL A 69 9.27 0.77 8.74
C VAL A 69 9.85 1.72 9.80
N LYS A 70 9.02 2.61 10.37
CA LYS A 70 9.45 3.53 11.44
C LYS A 70 9.95 2.77 12.68
N GLN A 71 9.27 1.68 13.05
CA GLN A 71 9.70 0.82 14.17
C GLN A 71 11.08 0.19 13.91
N MET A 72 11.33 -0.31 12.69
CA MET A 72 12.65 -0.83 12.32
C MET A 72 13.74 0.24 12.40
N ILE A 73 13.46 1.46 11.93
CA ILE A 73 14.40 2.58 12.03
C ILE A 73 14.74 2.86 13.49
N ALA A 74 13.72 2.99 14.35
CA ALA A 74 13.91 3.26 15.78
C ALA A 74 14.73 2.16 16.47
N ASN A 75 14.43 0.89 16.20
CA ASN A 75 15.16 -0.24 16.77
C ASN A 75 16.59 -0.35 16.23
N THR A 76 16.84 0.04 14.98
CA THR A 76 18.20 0.08 14.41
C THR A 76 19.05 1.16 15.10
N ILE A 77 18.46 2.34 15.36
CA ILE A 77 19.11 3.41 16.11
C ILE A 77 19.38 2.98 17.56
N LEU A 78 18.40 2.34 18.20
CA LEU A 78 18.57 1.80 19.56
C LEU A 78 19.71 0.79 19.61
N LEU A 79 19.74 -0.16 18.66
CA LEU A 79 20.80 -1.16 18.56
C LEU A 79 22.19 -0.52 18.41
N ASP A 80 22.34 0.47 17.52
CA ASP A 80 23.61 1.19 17.36
C ASP A 80 24.04 1.93 18.64
N ASN A 81 23.09 2.55 19.36
CA ASN A 81 23.37 3.21 20.65
C ASN A 81 23.78 2.19 21.73
N VAL A 82 23.07 1.07 21.85
CA VAL A 82 23.39 0.01 22.83
C VAL A 82 24.76 -0.60 22.55
N LEU A 83 25.10 -0.84 21.28
CA LEU A 83 26.43 -1.30 20.88
C LEU A 83 27.51 -0.24 21.16
N ALA A 84 27.20 1.04 21.01
CA ALA A 84 28.11 2.12 21.39
C ALA A 84 28.38 2.16 22.91
N LEU A 85 27.34 1.98 23.73
CA LEU A 85 27.47 1.90 25.19
C LEU A 85 28.19 0.63 25.67
N TYR A 86 28.13 -0.46 24.90
CA TYR A 86 28.83 -1.72 25.22
C TYR A 86 30.36 -1.54 25.19
N GLY A 87 30.85 -0.63 24.34
CA GLY A 87 32.26 -0.27 24.26
C GLY A 87 32.99 -0.91 23.06
N PRO A 88 34.34 -0.91 23.08
CA PRO A 88 35.16 -1.25 21.91
C PRO A 88 35.00 -2.69 21.42
N GLU A 89 34.61 -3.62 22.29
CA GLU A 89 34.33 -5.03 21.94
C GLU A 89 33.17 -5.17 20.93
N ALA A 90 32.24 -4.21 20.90
CA ALA A 90 31.10 -4.19 19.99
C ALA A 90 31.35 -3.41 18.69
N SER A 91 32.55 -2.86 18.50
CA SER A 91 32.89 -2.03 17.33
C SER A 91 32.82 -2.78 16.00
N SER A 92 33.24 -4.05 15.98
CA SER A 92 33.13 -4.93 14.82
C SER A 92 31.67 -5.17 14.44
N VAL A 93 30.83 -5.53 15.42
CA VAL A 93 29.39 -5.77 15.26
C VAL A 93 28.67 -4.51 14.77
N ARG A 94 29.07 -3.33 15.28
CA ARG A 94 28.53 -2.03 14.86
C ARG A 94 28.90 -1.72 13.40
N GLY A 95 30.11 -2.07 12.97
CA GLY A 95 30.54 -1.98 11.57
C GLY A 95 29.77 -2.92 10.64
N SER A 96 29.58 -4.18 11.06
CA SER A 96 28.73 -5.14 10.36
C SER A 96 27.29 -4.64 10.26
N LEU A 97 26.70 -4.11 11.33
CA LEU A 97 25.34 -3.57 11.30
C LEU A 97 25.21 -2.44 10.27
N ARG A 98 26.10 -1.44 10.34
CA ARG A 98 26.09 -0.27 9.45
C ARG A 98 26.27 -0.63 7.98
N SER A 99 27.16 -1.57 7.68
CA SER A 99 27.41 -2.02 6.29
C SER A 99 26.24 -2.85 5.72
N ASN A 100 25.49 -3.55 6.56
CA ASN A 100 24.37 -4.39 6.13
C ASN A 100 23.03 -3.64 6.02
N ILE A 101 22.87 -2.45 6.61
CA ILE A 101 21.63 -1.66 6.53
C ILE A 101 21.20 -1.36 5.09
N PRO A 102 22.09 -0.87 4.18
CA PRO A 102 21.69 -0.60 2.80
C PRO A 102 21.19 -1.87 2.07
N ALA A 103 21.89 -2.98 2.24
CA ALA A 103 21.52 -4.27 1.64
C ALA A 103 20.20 -4.80 2.20
N MET A 104 19.95 -4.60 3.50
CA MET A 104 18.68 -4.94 4.14
C MET A 104 17.53 -4.08 3.60
N ALA A 105 17.73 -2.77 3.49
CA ALA A 105 16.74 -1.85 2.93
C ALA A 105 16.39 -2.22 1.48
N ASP A 106 17.39 -2.48 0.63
CA ASP A 106 17.15 -2.87 -0.77
C ASP A 106 16.39 -4.19 -0.89
N ARG A 107 16.66 -5.13 0.01
CA ARG A 107 15.95 -6.39 0.05
C ARG A 107 14.49 -6.22 0.48
N ILE A 108 14.24 -5.44 1.54
CA ILE A 108 12.87 -5.15 2.00
C ILE A 108 12.06 -4.46 0.91
N TRP A 109 12.60 -3.44 0.24
CA TRP A 109 11.87 -2.76 -0.83
C TRP A 109 11.62 -3.67 -2.03
N ARG A 110 12.57 -4.52 -2.44
CA ARG A 110 12.34 -5.50 -3.52
C ARG A 110 11.29 -6.55 -3.18
N GLU A 111 11.36 -7.13 -1.98
CA GLU A 111 10.43 -8.16 -1.52
C GLU A 111 8.99 -7.62 -1.45
N ASN A 112 8.81 -6.34 -1.07
CA ASN A 112 7.49 -5.74 -0.91
C ASN A 112 6.99 -4.94 -2.13
N SER A 113 7.84 -4.60 -3.10
CA SER A 113 7.44 -3.84 -4.31
C SER A 113 6.89 -4.73 -5.43
N SER A 114 7.24 -6.01 -5.47
CA SER A 114 6.69 -6.94 -6.46
C SER A 114 5.37 -7.55 -5.95
N GLU A 115 4.27 -7.41 -6.71
CA GLU A 115 3.08 -8.27 -6.53
C GLU A 115 3.46 -9.77 -6.66
N SER A 116 4.61 -10.06 -7.28
CA SER A 116 5.27 -11.37 -7.40
C SER A 116 5.97 -11.87 -6.13
N GLY A 117 6.00 -11.09 -5.04
CA GLY A 117 6.54 -11.53 -3.74
C GLY A 117 5.82 -12.75 -3.15
N LYS A 118 4.67 -13.13 -3.74
CA LYS A 118 3.96 -14.38 -3.45
C LYS A 118 4.69 -15.64 -3.92
N GLU A 119 5.62 -15.56 -4.87
CA GLU A 119 6.32 -16.73 -5.42
C GLU A 119 7.72 -16.96 -4.85
N THR A 120 8.36 -15.93 -4.29
CA THR A 120 9.67 -16.09 -3.64
C THR A 120 9.47 -16.42 -2.17
N ALA A 121 9.90 -17.62 -1.75
CA ALA A 121 9.96 -17.98 -0.34
C ALA A 121 10.69 -16.89 0.47
N PHE A 122 10.23 -16.62 1.69
CA PHE A 122 10.94 -15.71 2.59
C PHE A 122 12.36 -16.24 2.80
N GLU A 123 13.34 -15.56 2.22
CA GLU A 123 14.74 -15.83 2.52
C GLU A 123 15.12 -14.98 3.72
N ALA A 124 15.25 -15.64 4.86
CA ALA A 124 15.88 -15.05 6.04
C ALA A 124 17.22 -14.44 5.59
N GLY A 125 17.31 -13.11 5.67
CA GLY A 125 18.52 -12.42 5.22
C GLY A 125 19.70 -12.97 5.99
N ALA A 126 20.63 -13.65 5.30
CA ALA A 126 21.83 -14.23 5.90
C ALA A 126 22.59 -13.21 6.79
N ALA A 127 22.54 -11.93 6.41
CA ALA A 127 23.06 -10.80 7.19
C ALA A 127 22.40 -10.63 8.58
N GLY A 128 21.09 -10.81 8.71
CA GLY A 128 20.38 -10.68 10.00
C GLY A 128 20.72 -11.83 10.95
N LEU A 129 20.86 -13.05 10.40
CA LEU A 129 21.30 -14.22 11.17
C LEU A 129 22.77 -14.08 11.61
N ALA A 130 23.64 -13.58 10.74
CA ALA A 130 25.04 -13.31 11.06
C ALA A 130 25.18 -12.24 12.16
N LEU A 131 24.43 -11.15 12.09
CA LEU A 131 24.43 -10.11 13.14
C LEU A 131 23.97 -10.65 14.50
N GLY A 132 22.93 -11.50 14.52
CA GLY A 132 22.49 -12.15 15.75
C GLY A 132 23.57 -13.05 16.37
N GLN A 133 24.29 -13.81 15.53
CA GLN A 133 25.42 -14.63 15.96
C GLN A 133 26.60 -13.80 16.48
N GLU A 134 26.92 -12.68 15.82
CA GLU A 134 27.96 -11.75 16.27
C GLU A 134 27.63 -11.14 17.65
N ILE A 135 26.37 -10.74 17.88
CA ILE A 135 25.92 -10.25 19.19
C ILE A 135 25.98 -11.36 20.25
N LEU A 136 25.61 -12.59 19.89
CA LEU A 136 25.72 -13.76 20.78
C LEU A 136 27.17 -14.09 21.15
N ALA A 137 28.13 -13.85 20.25
CA ALA A 137 29.55 -14.08 20.47
C ALA A 137 30.21 -13.05 21.41
N LEU A 138 29.57 -11.91 21.70
CA LEU A 138 30.07 -10.95 22.69
C LEU A 138 30.15 -11.60 24.07
N SER A 139 31.31 -11.49 24.74
CA SER A 139 31.55 -12.06 26.07
C SER A 139 31.39 -10.98 27.15
N PRO A 140 30.22 -10.84 27.79
CA PRO A 140 30.01 -9.81 28.79
C PRO A 140 30.89 -10.06 30.03
N GLN A 141 31.72 -9.08 30.36
CA GLN A 141 32.59 -9.10 31.54
C GLN A 141 31.86 -8.60 32.80
N ASN A 142 30.88 -7.70 32.64
CA ASN A 142 30.13 -7.08 33.74
C ASN A 142 28.60 -7.26 33.62
N GLU A 143 27.86 -7.08 34.73
CA GLU A 143 26.39 -7.11 34.73
C GLU A 143 25.77 -6.06 33.78
N THR A 144 26.37 -4.86 33.71
CA THR A 144 25.94 -3.82 32.76
C THR A 144 26.08 -4.28 31.31
N GLN A 145 27.18 -4.94 30.95
CA GLN A 145 27.37 -5.50 29.60
C GLN A 145 26.38 -6.64 29.33
N ARG A 146 26.03 -7.45 30.34
CA ARG A 146 25.00 -8.49 30.21
C ARG A 146 23.62 -7.88 29.90
N ALA A 147 23.25 -6.80 30.58
CA ALA A 147 22.01 -6.07 30.33
C ALA A 147 22.00 -5.42 28.92
N LEU A 148 23.10 -4.79 28.51
CA LEU A 148 23.24 -4.21 27.17
C LEU A 148 23.15 -5.27 26.07
N LYS A 149 23.79 -6.43 26.26
CA LYS A 149 23.68 -7.57 25.32
C LYS A 149 22.24 -8.05 25.19
N ALA A 150 21.51 -8.19 26.31
CA ALA A 150 20.11 -8.58 26.29
C ALA A 150 19.24 -7.55 25.53
N MET A 151 19.50 -6.26 25.72
CA MET A 151 18.80 -5.17 25.01
C MET A 151 19.11 -5.19 23.50
N ALA A 152 20.36 -5.45 23.11
CA ALA A 152 20.76 -5.58 21.70
C ALA A 152 20.09 -6.78 21.00
N LEU A 153 19.98 -7.92 21.70
CA LEU A 153 19.26 -9.09 21.19
C LEU A 153 17.76 -8.81 21.04
N GLY A 154 17.14 -8.13 22.02
CA GLY A 154 15.74 -7.71 21.94
C GLY A 154 15.47 -6.78 20.75
N ALA A 155 16.30 -5.76 20.56
CA ALA A 155 16.18 -4.85 19.41
C ALA A 155 16.32 -5.58 18.07
N THR A 156 17.23 -6.57 17.98
CA THR A 156 17.41 -7.40 16.78
C THR A 156 16.18 -8.26 16.49
N ASP A 157 15.58 -8.87 17.53
CA ASP A 157 14.36 -9.67 17.40
C ASP A 157 13.17 -8.81 16.97
N ASP A 158 13.04 -7.59 17.51
CA ASP A 158 11.98 -6.67 17.11
C ASP A 158 12.12 -6.18 15.66
N ILE A 159 13.36 -5.97 15.17
CA ILE A 159 13.61 -5.69 13.75
C ILE A 159 13.18 -6.89 12.89
N ALA A 160 13.53 -8.10 13.29
CA ALA A 160 13.15 -9.32 12.57
C ALA A 160 11.62 -9.49 12.52
N LYS A 161 10.94 -9.33 13.65
CA LYS A 161 9.46 -9.36 13.73
C LYS A 161 8.81 -8.32 12.83
N ALA A 162 9.30 -7.07 12.84
CA ALA A 162 8.77 -6.02 11.97
C ALA A 162 8.91 -6.38 10.49
N ARG A 163 10.07 -6.95 10.10
CA ARG A 163 10.28 -7.43 8.73
C ARG A 163 9.35 -8.60 8.36
N PHE A 164 9.18 -9.58 9.25
CA PHE A 164 8.25 -10.69 9.02
C PHE A 164 6.82 -10.20 8.85
N LEU A 165 6.41 -9.21 9.63
CA LEU A 165 5.08 -8.62 9.52
C LEU A 165 4.89 -7.86 8.21
N LEU A 166 5.92 -7.18 7.70
CA LEU A 166 5.87 -6.56 6.37
C LEU A 166 5.65 -7.62 5.28
N PHE A 167 6.42 -8.70 5.32
CA PHE A 167 6.29 -9.82 4.37
C PHE A 167 4.91 -10.50 4.46
N ALA A 168 4.43 -10.80 5.68
CA ALA A 168 3.15 -11.46 5.90
C ALA A 168 1.95 -10.57 5.56
N LYS A 169 2.06 -9.24 5.77
CA LYS A 169 1.03 -8.26 5.42
C LYS A 169 1.11 -7.75 3.99
N ALA A 170 1.77 -8.46 3.07
CA ALA A 170 1.58 -8.28 1.63
C ALA A 170 0.17 -8.71 1.16
N GLY A 171 -0.85 -8.35 1.95
CA GLY A 171 -2.26 -8.62 1.73
C GLY A 171 -2.80 -7.66 0.68
N SER A 172 -2.81 -8.15 -0.55
CA SER A 172 -3.48 -7.55 -1.71
C SER A 172 -4.91 -7.14 -1.35
N LEU A 173 -5.29 -5.90 -1.69
CA LEU A 173 -6.66 -5.42 -1.63
C LEU A 173 -7.58 -6.47 -2.28
N PRO A 174 -8.77 -6.78 -1.73
CA PRO A 174 -9.67 -7.76 -2.32
C PRO A 174 -10.07 -7.37 -3.75
N MET A 175 -9.32 -7.87 -4.75
CA MET A 175 -9.55 -7.58 -6.17
C MET A 175 -11.00 -7.76 -6.62
N PRO A 176 -11.77 -8.77 -6.13
CA PRO A 176 -13.18 -8.91 -6.47
C PRO A 176 -14.03 -7.69 -6.09
N PHE A 177 -13.77 -7.05 -4.94
CA PHE A 177 -14.52 -5.87 -4.51
C PHE A 177 -14.28 -4.68 -5.44
N LEU A 178 -13.04 -4.50 -5.89
CA LEU A 178 -12.68 -3.44 -6.82
C LEU A 178 -13.33 -3.64 -8.20
N VAL A 179 -13.39 -4.90 -8.68
CA VAL A 179 -14.08 -5.25 -9.93
C VAL A 179 -15.59 -4.97 -9.84
N VAL A 180 -16.23 -5.38 -8.74
CA VAL A 180 -17.66 -5.12 -8.52
C VAL A 180 -17.95 -3.63 -8.46
N LEU A 181 -17.11 -2.86 -7.75
CA LEU A 181 -17.24 -1.40 -7.67
C LEU A 181 -17.11 -0.74 -9.06
N ILE A 182 -16.09 -1.09 -9.84
CA ILE A 182 -15.92 -0.58 -11.21
C ILE A 182 -17.14 -0.90 -12.07
N SER A 183 -17.68 -2.11 -11.95
CA SER A 183 -18.89 -2.53 -12.66
C SER A 183 -20.10 -1.68 -12.30
N TRP A 184 -20.34 -1.45 -10.99
CA TRP A 184 -21.42 -0.57 -10.53
C TRP A 184 -21.27 0.85 -11.03
N LEU A 185 -20.06 1.43 -10.98
CA LEU A 185 -19.82 2.77 -11.53
C LEU A 185 -20.10 2.80 -13.04
N ALA A 186 -19.59 1.83 -13.81
CA ALA A 186 -19.84 1.78 -15.25
C ALA A 186 -21.34 1.72 -15.58
N ILE A 187 -22.13 0.94 -14.83
CA ILE A 187 -23.59 0.85 -14.98
C ILE A 187 -24.28 2.17 -14.64
N LEU A 188 -23.85 2.86 -13.57
CA LEU A 188 -24.39 4.17 -13.19
C LEU A 188 -24.11 5.23 -14.25
N PHE A 189 -22.87 5.32 -14.72
CA PHE A 189 -22.49 6.26 -15.79
C PHE A 189 -23.23 5.96 -17.10
N ALA A 190 -23.38 4.68 -17.46
CA ALA A 190 -24.17 4.27 -18.63
C ALA A 190 -25.64 4.68 -18.49
N SER A 191 -26.24 4.45 -17.32
CA SER A 191 -27.63 4.80 -17.04
C SER A 191 -27.84 6.32 -17.09
N PHE A 192 -26.98 7.11 -16.43
CA PHE A 192 -27.08 8.57 -16.46
C PHE A 192 -26.88 9.14 -17.87
N SER A 193 -25.95 8.57 -18.64
CA SER A 193 -25.71 8.96 -20.04
C SER A 193 -26.90 8.63 -20.94
N LEU A 194 -27.53 7.47 -20.75
CA LEU A 194 -28.71 7.01 -21.49
C LEU A 194 -29.92 7.95 -21.28
N PHE A 195 -30.16 8.41 -20.04
CA PHE A 195 -31.34 9.20 -19.69
C PHE A 195 -31.13 10.72 -19.67
N SER A 196 -29.88 11.18 -19.76
CA SER A 196 -29.55 12.60 -19.90
C SER A 196 -29.96 13.08 -21.30
N ASN A 197 -30.58 14.24 -21.44
CA ASN A 197 -30.72 14.88 -22.77
C ASN A 197 -29.30 15.12 -23.33
N SER A 198 -29.07 14.87 -24.63
CA SER A 198 -27.74 14.94 -25.28
C SER A 198 -27.18 16.38 -25.37
N ASN A 199 -27.23 17.11 -24.27
CA ASN A 199 -26.60 18.40 -24.10
C ASN A 199 -25.11 18.16 -23.81
N ALA A 200 -24.25 18.84 -24.58
CA ALA A 200 -22.80 18.79 -24.42
C ALA A 200 -22.36 19.07 -22.98
N THR A 201 -23.06 19.94 -22.25
CA THR A 201 -22.78 20.25 -20.84
C THR A 201 -22.95 19.04 -19.93
N ALA A 202 -23.97 18.21 -20.16
CA ALA A 202 -24.22 17.03 -19.33
C ALA A 202 -23.16 15.94 -19.59
N ILE A 203 -22.75 15.76 -20.84
CA ILE A 203 -21.67 14.84 -21.20
C ILE A 203 -20.35 15.30 -20.58
N ALA A 204 -20.03 16.60 -20.68
CA ALA A 204 -18.84 17.15 -20.06
C ALA A 204 -18.81 16.94 -18.54
N ALA A 205 -19.94 17.16 -17.85
CA ALA A 205 -20.05 16.90 -16.41
C ALA A 205 -19.85 15.40 -16.07
N LEU A 206 -20.43 14.49 -16.85
CA LEU A 206 -20.23 13.05 -16.68
C LEU A 206 -18.76 12.65 -16.88
N CYS A 207 -18.06 13.24 -17.85
CA CYS A 207 -16.63 13.01 -18.04
C CYS A 207 -15.82 13.47 -16.81
N VAL A 208 -16.12 14.64 -16.24
CA VAL A 208 -15.44 15.12 -15.04
C VAL A 208 -15.67 14.18 -13.85
N PHE A 209 -16.90 13.68 -13.66
CA PHE A 209 -17.18 12.72 -12.59
C PHE A 209 -16.49 11.36 -12.82
N ALA A 210 -16.41 10.89 -14.07
CA ALA A 210 -15.70 9.66 -14.40
C ALA A 210 -14.20 9.79 -14.11
N VAL A 211 -13.59 10.93 -14.43
CA VAL A 211 -12.19 11.23 -14.09
C VAL A 211 -11.99 11.24 -12.57
N SER A 212 -12.88 11.90 -11.83
CA SER A 212 -12.82 11.95 -10.36
C SER A 212 -12.89 10.56 -9.74
N ALA A 213 -13.85 9.74 -10.16
CA ALA A 213 -14.00 8.36 -9.67
C ALA A 213 -12.78 7.50 -10.02
N SER A 214 -12.25 7.63 -11.24
CA SER A 214 -11.04 6.94 -11.64
C SER A 214 -9.82 7.37 -10.82
N ALA A 215 -9.72 8.66 -10.46
CA ALA A 215 -8.66 9.17 -9.60
C ALA A 215 -8.76 8.59 -8.19
N SER A 216 -9.98 8.43 -7.64
CA SER A 216 -10.17 7.73 -6.35
C SER A 216 -9.71 6.27 -6.41
N ILE A 217 -10.05 5.54 -7.48
CA ILE A 217 -9.59 4.15 -7.67
C ILE A 217 -8.07 4.08 -7.81
N PHE A 218 -7.48 5.02 -8.54
CA PHE A 218 -6.02 5.14 -8.65
C PHE A 218 -5.37 5.34 -7.27
N LEU A 219 -5.92 6.24 -6.44
CA LEU A 219 -5.44 6.50 -5.09
C LEU A 219 -5.54 5.25 -4.21
N ILE A 220 -6.63 4.48 -4.31
CA ILE A 220 -6.77 3.19 -3.60
C ILE A 220 -5.67 2.22 -3.99
N LEU A 221 -5.39 2.09 -5.30
CA LEU A 221 -4.37 1.18 -5.81
C LEU A 221 -2.97 1.61 -5.34
N GLU A 222 -2.64 2.89 -5.45
CA GLU A 222 -1.38 3.48 -4.96
C GLU A 222 -1.18 3.23 -3.45
N LEU A 223 -2.20 3.47 -2.63
CA LEU A 223 -2.13 3.20 -1.19
C LEU A 223 -2.03 1.70 -0.86
N SER A 224 -2.56 0.83 -1.74
CA SER A 224 -2.47 -0.62 -1.55
C SER A 224 -1.10 -1.20 -1.89
N THR A 225 -0.26 -0.46 -2.61
CA THR A 225 1.11 -0.86 -2.98
C THR A 225 2.14 0.12 -2.41
N PRO A 226 2.27 0.29 -1.09
CA PRO A 226 3.08 1.36 -0.47
C PRO A 226 4.59 1.26 -0.70
N PHE A 227 5.10 0.16 -1.27
CA PHE A 227 6.51 0.01 -1.65
C PHE A 227 6.75 0.22 -3.15
N SER A 228 5.71 0.55 -3.91
CA SER A 228 5.76 0.80 -5.35
C SER A 228 4.85 1.99 -5.70
N GLY A 229 5.00 2.55 -6.90
CA GLY A 229 4.15 3.66 -7.34
C GLY A 229 4.60 5.04 -6.85
N LEU A 230 3.69 6.01 -7.01
CA LEU A 230 3.92 7.43 -6.77
C LEU A 230 3.95 7.78 -5.26
N MET A 231 3.11 7.14 -4.45
CA MET A 231 3.05 7.33 -2.99
C MET A 231 3.89 6.31 -2.22
N GLN A 232 5.06 5.96 -2.74
CA GLN A 232 5.94 4.98 -2.08
C GLN A 232 6.48 5.49 -0.72
N ILE A 233 6.63 4.57 0.23
CA ILE A 233 7.39 4.80 1.47
C ILE A 233 8.86 4.96 1.05
N PRO A 234 9.53 6.08 1.40
CA PRO A 234 10.91 6.29 1.03
C PRO A 234 11.83 5.32 1.77
N SER A 235 12.82 4.75 1.08
CA SER A 235 13.84 3.88 1.67
C SER A 235 14.97 4.63 2.36
N GLU A 236 15.12 5.92 2.04
CA GLU A 236 16.19 6.78 2.56
C GLU A 236 16.21 6.91 4.08
N PRO A 237 15.08 7.05 4.80
CA PRO A 237 15.10 7.13 6.26
C PRO A 237 15.67 5.88 6.95
N LEU A 238 15.51 4.69 6.34
CA LEU A 238 16.13 3.47 6.84
C LEU A 238 17.61 3.38 6.45
N ARG A 239 17.95 3.75 5.21
CA ARG A 239 19.35 3.78 4.74
C ARG A 239 20.21 4.77 5.52
N ASN A 240 19.64 5.91 5.87
CA ASN A 240 20.30 7.01 6.58
C ASN A 240 19.99 7.00 8.09
N ALA A 241 19.40 5.92 8.62
CA ALA A 241 19.06 5.81 10.03
C ALA A 241 20.28 6.00 10.95
N LEU A 242 21.47 5.60 10.47
CA LEU A 242 22.73 5.78 11.16
C LEU A 242 23.59 6.80 10.43
N ALA A 243 23.91 7.91 11.09
CA ALA A 243 24.86 8.89 10.57
C ALA A 243 26.26 8.27 10.42
N PRO A 244 27.09 8.76 9.47
CA PRO A 244 28.48 8.36 9.34
C PRO A 244 29.20 8.44 10.70
N LEU A 245 30.09 7.48 10.98
CA LEU A 245 30.94 7.58 12.18
C LEU A 245 31.71 8.90 12.09
N HIS A 246 31.53 9.77 13.07
CA HIS A 246 32.37 10.95 13.19
C HIS A 246 33.81 10.46 13.45
N PRO A 247 34.81 10.96 12.70
CA PRO A 247 36.22 10.60 12.89
C PRO A 247 36.75 11.05 14.25
#